data_AF-A0A968BD31-F1
#
_entry.id   AF-A0A968BD31-F1
#
_cell.length_a   1.000
_cell.length_b   1.000
_cell.length_c   1.000
_cell.angle_alpha   90.00
_cell.angle_beta   90.00
_cell.angle_gamma   90.00
#
_symmetry.space_group_name_H-M   'P 1'
#
loop_
_entity.id
_entity.type
_entity.pdbx_description
1 polymer ?
#
loop_
_entity_poly.entity_id
_entity_poly.type
_entity_poly.pdbx_seq_one_letter_code
_entity_poly.pdbx_strand_id
1 'polypeptide(L)'
;LLLDEPDLTFIKEHYRNFQKAAYTGTGNIEGVPKELADYVIGSVCSTGDYADIDRELERYRAYADAGFTDLVLKIFDEPMAAVKTIAARVVPAVADTRPSH
;
A
#
# COMPACT_ATOMS: atom_id res chain seq x y z
N LEU A 1 -10.23 -8.11 -14.20
CA LEU A 1 -10.14 -8.37 -12.74
C LEU A 1 -8.66 -8.49 -12.40
N LEU A 2 -8.28 -8.10 -11.19
CA LEU A 2 -6.88 -7.97 -10.77
C LEU A 2 -6.11 -9.30 -10.68
N LEU A 3 -6.82 -10.42 -10.63
CA LEU A 3 -6.27 -11.79 -10.62
C LEU A 3 -7.02 -12.62 -11.66
N ASP A 4 -6.37 -13.67 -12.16
CA ASP A 4 -7.05 -14.70 -12.93
C ASP A 4 -7.82 -15.67 -12.02
N GLU A 5 -8.68 -16.50 -12.60
CA GLU A 5 -9.52 -17.43 -11.84
C GLU A 5 -8.72 -18.45 -11.00
N PRO A 6 -7.59 -19.01 -11.49
CA PRO A 6 -6.71 -19.84 -10.69
C PRO A 6 -6.18 -19.14 -9.43
N ASP A 7 -5.59 -17.95 -9.57
CA ASP A 7 -5.01 -17.23 -8.43
C ASP A 7 -6.10 -16.78 -7.45
N LEU A 8 -7.27 -16.35 -7.96
CA LEU A 8 -8.40 -16.00 -7.13
C LEU A 8 -8.90 -17.19 -6.29
N THR A 9 -8.96 -18.38 -6.90
CA THR A 9 -9.37 -19.61 -6.22
C THR A 9 -8.34 -19.99 -5.15
N PHE A 10 -7.06 -19.94 -5.49
CA PHE A 10 -5.95 -20.20 -4.58
C PHE A 10 -6.00 -19.27 -3.35
N ILE A 11 -6.16 -17.96 -3.55
CA ILE A 11 -6.27 -16.97 -2.47
C ILE A 11 -7.45 -17.30 -1.54
N LYS A 12 -8.61 -17.65 -2.10
CA LYS A 12 -9.81 -18.00 -1.32
C LYS A 12 -9.58 -19.23 -0.45
N GLU A 13 -8.95 -20.26 -0.99
CA GLU A 13 -8.62 -21.49 -0.25
C GLU A 13 -7.62 -21.23 0.90
N HIS A 14 -6.68 -20.31 0.69
CA HIS A 14 -5.64 -19.97 1.67
C HIS A 14 -6.01 -18.77 2.57
N TYR A 15 -7.25 -18.26 2.49
CA TYR A 15 -7.68 -17.05 3.19
C TYR A 15 -7.41 -17.08 4.71
N ARG A 16 -7.50 -18.26 5.34
CA ARG A 16 -7.19 -18.41 6.77
C ARG A 16 -5.72 -18.14 7.10
N ASN A 17 -4.80 -18.38 6.18
CA ASN A 17 -3.38 -18.12 6.38
C ASN A 17 -3.11 -16.60 6.36
N PHE A 18 -3.81 -15.84 5.52
CA PHE A 18 -3.79 -14.38 5.54
C PHE A 18 -4.32 -13.83 6.87
N GLN A 19 -5.45 -14.37 7.36
CA GLN A 19 -6.01 -13.96 8.66
C GLN A 19 -5.04 -14.27 9.82
N LYS A 20 -4.41 -15.45 9.79
CA LYS A 20 -3.41 -15.86 10.78
C LYS A 20 -2.24 -14.89 10.77
N ALA A 21 -1.65 -14.62 9.60
CA ALA A 21 -0.54 -13.70 9.43
C ALA A 21 -0.86 -12.28 9.95
N ALA A 22 -2.07 -11.77 9.66
CA ALA A 22 -2.53 -10.48 10.16
C ALA A 22 -2.67 -10.44 11.68
N TYR A 23 -3.22 -11.51 12.29
CA TYR A 23 -3.37 -11.61 13.74
C TYR A 23 -2.03 -11.79 14.47
N THR A 24 -1.11 -12.56 13.90
CA THR A 24 0.23 -12.78 14.47
C THR A 24 1.20 -11.65 14.19
N GLY A 25 0.82 -10.67 13.35
CA GLY A 25 1.71 -9.59 12.91
C GLY A 25 2.90 -10.09 12.09
N THR A 26 2.82 -11.30 11.54
CA THR A 26 3.90 -11.88 10.75
C THR A 26 3.66 -11.52 9.28
N GLY A 27 4.63 -10.87 8.63
CA GLY A 27 4.59 -10.66 7.17
C GLY A 27 4.70 -11.95 6.34
N ASN A 28 4.88 -13.10 6.98
CA ASN A 28 4.94 -14.40 6.33
C ASN A 28 3.54 -15.04 6.28
N ILE A 29 3.03 -15.29 5.08
CA ILE A 29 1.75 -15.99 4.86
C ILE A 29 2.07 -17.44 4.51
N GLU A 30 1.81 -18.33 5.45
CA GLU A 30 2.10 -19.76 5.31
C GLU A 30 1.46 -20.36 4.06
N GLY A 31 2.24 -21.07 3.25
CA GLY A 31 1.77 -21.75 2.04
C GLY A 31 1.41 -20.83 0.86
N VAL A 32 1.62 -19.52 0.97
CA VAL A 32 1.36 -18.57 -0.12
C VAL A 32 2.69 -18.05 -0.68
N PRO A 33 2.91 -18.15 -2.01
CA PRO A 33 4.09 -17.56 -2.64
C PRO A 33 4.18 -16.06 -2.36
N LYS A 34 5.37 -15.57 -1.99
CA LYS A 34 5.58 -14.17 -1.63
C LYS A 34 5.21 -13.23 -2.76
N GLU A 35 5.55 -13.61 -3.99
CA GLU A 35 5.32 -12.82 -5.20
C GLU A 35 3.82 -12.62 -5.45
N LEU A 36 3.00 -13.65 -5.22
CA LEU A 36 1.54 -13.55 -5.33
C LEU A 36 0.98 -12.64 -4.24
N ALA A 37 1.45 -12.78 -3.00
CA ALA A 37 1.03 -11.91 -1.90
C ALA A 37 1.40 -10.44 -2.17
N ASP A 38 2.64 -10.17 -2.55
CA ASP A 38 3.13 -8.83 -2.90
C ASP A 38 2.34 -8.24 -4.07
N TYR A 39 2.03 -9.04 -5.10
CA TYR A 39 1.24 -8.61 -6.25
C TYR A 39 -0.18 -8.19 -5.83
N VAL A 40 -0.87 -9.02 -5.03
CA VAL A 40 -2.22 -8.70 -4.54
C VAL A 40 -2.21 -7.44 -3.69
N ILE A 41 -1.26 -7.34 -2.77
CA ILE A 41 -1.07 -6.17 -1.92
C ILE A 41 -0.85 -4.91 -2.77
N GLY A 42 0.17 -4.93 -3.63
CA GLY A 42 0.52 -3.78 -4.49
C GLY A 42 -0.61 -3.35 -5.42
N SER A 43 -1.52 -4.27 -5.74
CA SER A 43 -2.68 -4.05 -6.59
C SER A 43 -3.89 -3.41 -5.90
N VAL A 44 -4.09 -3.69 -4.61
CA VAL A 44 -5.32 -3.27 -3.88
C VAL A 44 -5.06 -2.24 -2.80
N CYS A 45 -3.81 -2.07 -2.36
CA CYS A 45 -3.46 -1.07 -1.37
C CYS A 45 -2.11 -0.40 -1.65
N SER A 46 -2.01 0.86 -1.20
CA SER A 46 -0.73 1.54 -1.01
C SER A 46 -0.19 1.09 0.36
N THR A 47 0.99 0.47 0.35
CA THR A 47 1.68 0.01 1.56
C THR A 47 3.16 -0.12 1.27
N GLY A 48 3.99 0.00 2.29
CA GLY A 48 5.43 -0.12 2.14
C GLY A 48 6.18 0.48 3.33
N ASP A 49 7.49 0.42 3.23
CA ASP A 49 8.41 1.04 4.19
C ASP A 49 9.11 2.27 3.58
N TYR A 50 10.17 2.75 4.24
CA TYR A 50 10.93 3.92 3.79
C TYR A 50 11.54 3.79 2.39
N ALA A 51 11.88 2.57 1.96
CA ALA A 51 12.43 2.30 0.63
C ALA A 51 11.36 2.39 -0.47
N ASP A 52 10.09 2.23 -0.11
CA ASP A 52 8.97 2.23 -1.04
C ASP A 52 8.42 3.63 -1.33
N ILE A 53 8.87 4.66 -0.61
CA ILE A 53 8.33 6.03 -0.71
C ILE A 53 8.28 6.50 -2.16
N ASP A 54 9.35 6.35 -2.92
CA ASP A 54 9.41 6.90 -4.29
C ASP A 54 8.41 6.21 -5.23
N ARG A 55 8.20 4.89 -5.08
CA ARG A 55 7.16 4.15 -5.81
C ARG A 55 5.76 4.65 -5.45
N GLU A 56 5.51 4.90 -4.17
CA GLU A 56 4.20 5.39 -3.72
C GLU A 56 3.95 6.84 -4.15
N LEU A 57 4.99 7.68 -4.26
CA LEU A 57 4.84 9.03 -4.82
C LEU A 57 4.35 9.03 -6.27
N GLU A 58 4.84 8.11 -7.11
CA GLU A 58 4.35 7.94 -8.48
C GLU A 58 2.85 7.60 -8.49
N ARG A 59 2.44 6.70 -7.59
CA ARG A 59 1.04 6.31 -7.42
C ARG A 59 0.17 7.47 -6.94
N TYR A 60 0.64 8.26 -5.96
CA TYR A 60 -0.10 9.41 -5.44
C TYR A 60 -0.29 10.50 -6.49
N ARG A 61 0.70 10.72 -7.37
CA ARG A 61 0.56 11.62 -8.53
C ARG A 61 -0.50 11.12 -9.49
N ALA A 62 -0.49 9.82 -9.82
CA ALA A 62 -1.53 9.24 -10.67
C ALA A 62 -2.95 9.38 -10.05
N TYR A 63 -3.08 9.28 -8.73
CA TYR A 63 -4.35 9.57 -8.06
C TYR A 63 -4.74 11.05 -8.14
N ALA A 64 -3.81 11.97 -7.94
CA ALA A 64 -4.08 13.39 -8.08
C ALA A 64 -4.54 13.76 -9.51
N ASP A 65 -3.91 13.18 -10.53
CA ASP A 65 -4.26 13.35 -11.95
C ASP A 65 -5.64 12.74 -12.29
N ALA A 66 -5.99 11.63 -11.62
CA ALA A 66 -7.33 11.03 -11.71
C ALA A 66 -8.42 11.82 -10.94
N GLY A 67 -8.06 12.94 -10.31
CA GLY A 67 -8.99 13.85 -9.66
C GLY A 67 -9.18 13.63 -8.16
N PHE A 68 -8.46 12.70 -7.53
CA PHE A 68 -8.51 12.52 -6.08
C PHE A 68 -7.95 13.75 -5.37
N THR A 69 -8.61 14.16 -4.28
CA THR A 69 -8.27 15.36 -3.50
C THR A 69 -7.68 15.05 -2.14
N ASP A 70 -7.92 13.84 -1.64
CA ASP A 70 -7.61 13.44 -0.26
C ASP A 70 -6.80 12.14 -0.25
N LEU A 71 -5.83 12.07 0.66
CA LEU A 71 -5.01 10.89 0.91
C LEU A 71 -5.09 10.53 2.40
N VAL A 72 -5.55 9.31 2.71
CA VAL A 72 -5.60 8.80 4.08
C VAL A 72 -4.48 7.79 4.28
N LEU A 73 -3.55 8.10 5.18
CA LEU A 73 -2.43 7.23 5.51
C LEU A 73 -2.63 6.61 6.90
N LYS A 74 -2.49 5.29 6.99
CA LYS A 74 -2.42 4.58 8.25
C LYS A 74 -0.96 4.33 8.60
N ILE A 75 -0.55 4.81 9.77
CA ILE A 75 0.85 4.75 10.22
C ILE A 75 0.98 3.68 11.31
N PHE A 76 2.06 2.91 11.25
CA PHE A 76 2.40 1.85 12.21
C PHE A 76 3.76 2.14 12.88
N ASP A 77 4.06 1.39 13.94
CA ASP A 77 5.33 1.40 14.69
C ASP A 77 5.73 2.75 15.31
N GLU A 78 6.55 3.54 14.62
CA GLU A 78 7.09 4.82 15.10
C GLU A 78 6.33 6.01 14.47
N PRO A 79 5.15 6.38 14.98
CA PRO A 79 4.25 7.31 14.30
C PRO A 79 4.87 8.69 14.10
N MET A 80 5.66 9.16 15.06
CA MET A 80 6.28 10.48 14.97
C MET A 80 7.42 10.53 13.95
N ALA A 81 8.16 9.43 13.77
CA ALA A 81 9.21 9.35 12.74
C ALA A 81 8.57 9.30 11.34
N ALA A 82 7.49 8.52 11.20
CA ALA A 82 6.71 8.46 9.97
C ALA A 82 6.09 9.82 9.61
N VAL A 83 5.47 10.53 10.57
CA VAL A 83 4.91 11.88 10.34
C VAL A 83 5.99 12.86 9.87
N LYS A 84 7.17 12.85 10.50
CA LYS A 84 8.30 13.70 10.06
C LYS A 84 8.72 13.38 8.62
N THR A 85 8.74 12.10 8.27
CA THR A 85 9.10 11.66 6.93
C THR A 85 8.05 12.04 5.89
N ILE A 86 6.77 11.88 6.23
CA ILE A 86 5.65 12.32 5.38
C ILE A 86 5.75 13.82 5.12
N ALA A 87 5.98 14.63 6.18
CA ALA A 87 6.14 16.06 6.05
C ALA A 87 7.36 16.46 5.20
N ALA A 88 8.45 15.70 5.27
CA ALA A 88 9.70 16.01 4.56
C ALA A 88 9.74 15.50 3.11
N ARG A 89 9.14 14.35 2.81
CA ARG A 89 9.25 13.67 1.51
C ARG A 89 7.94 13.58 0.74
N VAL A 90 6.84 13.34 1.42
CA VAL A 90 5.55 13.07 0.77
C VAL A 90 4.82 14.37 0.46
N VAL A 91 4.60 15.21 1.48
CA VAL A 91 3.89 16.48 1.32
C VAL A 91 4.51 17.33 0.21
N PRO A 92 5.83 17.58 0.14
CA PRO A 92 6.39 18.44 -0.92
C PRO A 92 6.26 17.86 -2.34
N ALA A 93 6.09 16.54 -2.47
CA ALA A 93 5.98 15.87 -3.76
C ALA A 93 4.55 15.85 -4.32
N VAL A 94 3.54 16.13 -3.47
CA VAL A 94 2.12 16.15 -3.81
C VAL A 94 1.44 17.49 -3.50
N ALA A 95 2.08 18.35 -2.71
CA ALA A 95 1.68 19.72 -2.48
C ALA A 95 2.00 20.50 -3.75
N ASP A 96 0.93 20.94 -4.40
CA ASP A 96 0.89 21.86 -5.54
C ASP A 96 0.87 21.21 -6.95
N THR A 97 -0.35 20.92 -7.43
CA THR A 97 -0.68 20.83 -8.87
C THR A 97 -1.98 21.54 -9.27
N ARG A 98 -2.69 22.21 -8.34
CA ARG A 98 -3.89 22.98 -8.66
C ARG A 98 -3.90 24.33 -7.93
N PRO A 99 -4.17 25.45 -8.64
CA PRO A 99 -4.27 26.75 -8.03
C PRO A 99 -5.43 26.77 -7.02
N SER A 100 -5.14 27.25 -5.81
CA SER A 100 -6.14 27.54 -4.77
C SER A 100 -7.26 28.39 -5.35
N HIS A 101 -8.49 27.89 -5.23
CA HIS A 101 -9.72 28.64 -5.52
C HIS A 101 -9.92 29.78 -4.53
#